data_AF-A0A438G3H8-F1
#
_entry.id   AF-A0A438G3H8-F1
#
_cell.length_a   1.000
_cell.length_b   1.000
_cell.length_c   1.000
_cell.angle_alpha   90.00
_cell.angle_beta   90.00
_cell.angle_gamma   90.00
#
_symmetry.space_group_name_H-M   'P 1'
#
loop_
_entity.id
_entity.type
_entity.pdbx_description
1 polymer ?
#
loop_
_entity_poly.entity_id
_entity_poly.type
_entity_poly.pdbx_seq_one_letter_code
_entity_poly.pdbx_strand_id
1 'polypeptide(L)'
;MELWFMGQGYEDHLVTQEADIPEAKGLYMNDIQRLYKVASSIVNVRQQDMDLSTYIGQIASLKEEFLTVMPLTTDVGDQRIQIDKFFMVLTLIGLRPDLETIHDQILGSSSVPILG
;
A
#
# COMPACT_ATOMS: atom_id res chain seq x y z
N MET A 1 20.24 49.27 -13.72
CA MET A 1 19.95 47.93 -14.27
C MET A 1 19.82 46.99 -13.11
N GLU A 2 18.59 46.67 -12.71
CA GLU A 2 18.29 45.88 -11.51
C GLU A 2 18.15 44.40 -11.87
N LEU A 3 19.00 43.58 -11.25
CA LEU A 3 18.96 42.12 -11.25
C LEU A 3 18.05 41.65 -10.11
N TRP A 4 16.71 41.69 -10.28
CA TRP A 4 15.77 41.30 -9.21
C TRP A 4 14.47 40.60 -9.64
N PHE A 5 14.35 40.02 -10.84
CA PHE A 5 13.10 39.37 -11.28
C PHE A 5 13.24 38.00 -11.97
N MET A 6 14.05 37.08 -11.43
CA MET A 6 14.09 35.68 -11.90
C MET A 6 13.97 34.64 -10.79
N GLY A 7 13.33 34.95 -9.66
CA GLY A 7 13.31 34.05 -8.49
C GLY A 7 11.97 33.83 -7.80
N GLN A 8 10.84 34.26 -8.37
CA GLN A 8 9.53 34.16 -7.70
C GLN A 8 8.46 33.42 -8.52
N GLY A 9 8.80 32.94 -9.73
CA GLY A 9 7.85 32.20 -10.57
C GLY A 9 7.94 30.67 -10.44
N TYR A 10 8.95 30.14 -9.74
CA TYR A 10 9.19 28.69 -9.64
C TYR A 10 8.83 28.13 -8.26
N GLU A 11 8.85 28.96 -7.22
CA GLU A 11 8.63 28.53 -5.83
C GLU A 11 7.14 28.56 -5.42
N ASP A 12 6.32 29.45 -5.99
CA ASP A 12 4.89 29.54 -5.65
C ASP A 12 4.07 28.37 -6.18
N HIS A 13 4.59 27.63 -7.17
CA HIS A 13 3.97 26.41 -7.68
C HIS A 13 4.34 25.15 -6.89
N LEU A 14 5.40 25.17 -6.08
CA LEU A 14 5.78 24.04 -5.23
C LEU A 14 5.13 24.11 -3.84
N VAL A 15 4.80 25.30 -3.35
CA VAL A 15 4.17 25.48 -2.04
C VAL A 15 2.68 25.10 -2.01
N THR A 16 2.03 24.98 -3.17
CA THR A 16 0.59 24.63 -3.21
C THR A 16 0.34 23.13 -3.27
N GLN A 17 1.38 22.29 -3.44
CA GLN A 17 1.21 20.83 -3.52
C GLN A 17 1.33 20.13 -2.16
N GLU A 18 1.81 20.82 -1.10
CA GLU A 18 1.95 20.24 0.24
C GLU A 18 0.66 20.21 1.08
N ALA A 19 -0.35 21.00 0.71
CA ALA A 19 -1.57 21.14 1.52
C ALA A 19 -2.58 19.99 1.36
N ASP A 20 -2.55 19.25 0.23
CA ASP A 20 -3.44 18.09 -0.01
C ASP A 20 -2.79 16.73 0.38
N ILE A 21 -1.57 16.77 0.94
CA ILE A 21 -0.75 15.58 1.21
C ILE A 21 -1.21 14.72 2.41
N PRO A 22 -1.85 15.24 3.48
CA PRO A 22 -2.23 14.40 4.62
C PRO A 22 -3.27 13.34 4.26
N GLU A 23 -4.27 13.69 3.44
CA GLU A 23 -5.37 12.79 3.06
C GLU A 23 -4.93 11.76 2.02
N ALA A 24 -4.11 12.17 1.03
CA ALA A 24 -3.50 11.25 0.09
C ALA A 24 -2.55 10.24 0.77
N LYS A 25 -1.76 10.69 1.76
CA LYS A 25 -0.91 9.79 2.58
C LYS A 25 -1.74 8.88 3.48
N GLY A 26 -2.82 9.38 4.06
CA GLY A 26 -3.73 8.60 4.89
C GLY A 26 -4.44 7.49 4.11
N LEU A 27 -4.92 7.79 2.90
CA LEU A 27 -5.54 6.83 1.99
C LEU A 27 -4.53 5.76 1.54
N TYR A 28 -3.33 6.18 1.13
CA TYR A 28 -2.26 5.28 0.74
C TYR A 28 -1.84 4.31 1.87
N MET A 29 -1.78 4.80 3.11
CA MET A 29 -1.46 3.98 4.28
C MET A 29 -2.61 3.02 4.64
N ASN A 30 -3.86 3.48 4.53
CA ASN A 30 -5.05 2.65 4.75
C ASN A 30 -5.09 1.46 3.78
N ASP A 31 -4.77 1.71 2.50
CA ASP A 31 -4.74 0.70 1.46
C ASP A 31 -3.65 -0.35 1.71
N ILE A 32 -2.45 0.04 2.17
CA ILE A 32 -1.37 -0.91 2.49
C ILE A 32 -1.72 -1.78 3.70
N GLN A 33 -2.25 -1.18 4.76
CA GLN A 33 -2.70 -1.94 5.94
C GLN A 33 -3.80 -2.94 5.58
N ARG A 34 -4.77 -2.51 4.76
CA ARG A 34 -5.87 -3.37 4.32
C ARG A 34 -5.37 -4.47 3.40
N LEU A 35 -4.44 -4.15 2.49
CA LEU A 35 -3.79 -5.13 1.62
C LEU A 35 -3.02 -6.18 2.43
N TYR A 36 -2.29 -5.77 3.46
CA TYR A 36 -1.60 -6.68 4.38
C TYR A 36 -2.56 -7.65 5.06
N LYS A 37 -3.70 -7.16 5.58
CA LYS A 37 -4.71 -8.01 6.23
C LYS A 37 -5.30 -9.04 5.27
N VAL A 38 -5.68 -8.60 4.06
CA VAL A 38 -6.27 -9.49 3.04
C VAL A 38 -5.24 -10.51 2.56
N ALA A 39 -4.03 -10.08 2.21
CA ALA A 39 -2.96 -10.98 1.76
C ALA A 39 -2.54 -11.98 2.84
N SER A 40 -2.47 -11.55 4.11
CA SER A 40 -2.19 -12.46 5.23
C SER A 40 -3.29 -13.50 5.41
N SER A 41 -4.56 -13.09 5.26
CA SER A 41 -5.71 -14.00 5.30
C SER A 41 -5.66 -15.02 4.16
N ILE A 42 -5.29 -14.58 2.94
CA ILE A 42 -5.11 -15.45 1.77
C ILE A 42 -3.99 -16.47 1.99
N VAL A 43 -2.84 -16.06 2.53
CA VAL A 43 -1.71 -16.98 2.79
C VAL A 43 -2.04 -17.99 3.87
N ASN A 44 -2.87 -17.62 4.84
CA ASN A 44 -3.18 -18.44 6.01
C ASN A 44 -4.47 -19.27 5.90
N VAL A 45 -5.29 -19.07 4.87
CA VAL A 45 -6.52 -19.84 4.68
C VAL A 45 -6.21 -21.33 4.47
N ARG A 46 -6.96 -22.21 5.14
CA ARG A 46 -6.77 -23.66 5.08
C ARG A 46 -8.12 -24.36 5.05
N GLN A 47 -8.22 -25.42 4.26
CA GLN A 47 -9.46 -26.20 4.18
C GLN A 47 -9.71 -27.08 5.42
N GLN A 48 -8.67 -27.45 6.18
CA GLN A 48 -8.65 -28.43 7.29
C GLN A 48 -10.02 -28.89 7.83
N ASP A 49 -10.78 -28.02 8.51
CA ASP A 49 -12.04 -28.37 9.19
C ASP A 49 -13.30 -27.89 8.44
N MET A 50 -13.13 -27.32 7.25
CA MET A 50 -14.18 -26.72 6.44
C MET A 50 -14.62 -27.65 5.31
N ASP A 51 -15.92 -27.70 5.06
CA ASP A 51 -16.41 -28.30 3.83
C ASP A 51 -15.94 -27.49 2.61
N LEU A 52 -15.92 -28.16 1.45
CA LEU A 52 -15.40 -27.59 0.22
C LEU A 52 -16.16 -26.33 -0.23
N SER A 53 -17.48 -26.26 -0.02
CA SER A 53 -18.28 -25.10 -0.40
C SER A 53 -17.92 -23.90 0.46
N THR A 54 -17.76 -24.09 1.77
CA THR A 54 -17.33 -23.04 2.70
C THR A 54 -15.92 -22.56 2.37
N TYR A 55 -14.99 -23.47 2.06
CA TYR A 55 -13.63 -23.12 1.65
C TYR A 55 -13.60 -22.29 0.36
N ILE A 56 -14.30 -22.71 -0.68
CA ILE A 56 -14.39 -21.96 -1.93
C ILE A 56 -15.05 -20.60 -1.71
N GLY A 57 -16.10 -20.54 -0.88
CA GLY A 57 -16.75 -19.28 -0.52
C GLY A 57 -15.81 -18.28 0.15
N GLN A 58 -14.96 -18.74 1.08
CA GLN A 58 -13.94 -17.89 1.70
C GLN A 58 -12.90 -17.40 0.69
N ILE A 59 -12.40 -18.27 -0.19
CA ILE A 59 -11.46 -17.87 -1.26
C ILE A 59 -12.09 -16.81 -2.18
N ALA A 60 -13.36 -16.99 -2.56
CA ALA A 60 -14.08 -16.02 -3.40
C ALA A 60 -14.24 -14.66 -2.72
N SER A 61 -14.62 -14.65 -1.44
CA SER A 61 -14.74 -13.41 -0.65
C SER A 61 -13.40 -12.69 -0.50
N LEU A 62 -12.32 -13.41 -0.22
CA LEU A 62 -10.97 -12.85 -0.14
C LEU A 62 -10.50 -12.27 -1.48
N LYS A 63 -10.83 -12.92 -2.61
CA LYS A 63 -10.55 -12.40 -3.95
C LYS A 63 -11.29 -11.08 -4.22
N GLU A 64 -12.56 -10.98 -3.86
CA GLU A 64 -13.34 -9.74 -4.02
C GLU A 64 -12.78 -8.60 -3.16
N GLU A 65 -12.43 -8.89 -1.91
CA GLU A 65 -11.82 -7.89 -1.03
C GLU A 65 -10.45 -7.45 -1.56
N PHE A 66 -9.62 -8.38 -2.03
CA PHE A 66 -8.34 -8.08 -2.65
C PHE A 66 -8.48 -7.12 -3.83
N LEU A 67 -9.42 -7.39 -4.74
CA LEU A 67 -9.68 -6.54 -5.90
C LEU A 67 -10.25 -5.17 -5.54
N THR A 68 -10.85 -5.02 -4.36
CA THR A 68 -11.29 -3.71 -3.85
C THR A 68 -10.11 -2.86 -3.41
N VAL A 69 -9.09 -3.48 -2.82
CA VAL A 69 -7.88 -2.78 -2.34
C VAL A 69 -6.86 -2.59 -3.47
N MET A 70 -6.79 -3.54 -4.39
CA MET A 70 -5.90 -3.54 -5.54
C MET A 70 -6.73 -3.72 -6.82
N PRO A 71 -7.36 -2.65 -7.31
CA PRO A 71 -8.22 -2.72 -8.49
C PRO A 71 -7.42 -3.03 -9.75
N LEU A 72 -8.08 -3.66 -10.71
CA LEU A 72 -7.53 -3.84 -12.04
C LEU A 72 -7.42 -2.49 -12.73
N THR A 73 -6.28 -2.26 -13.37
CA THR A 73 -6.00 -1.08 -14.18
C THR A 73 -5.48 -1.49 -15.55
N THR A 74 -5.84 -0.74 -16.58
CA THR A 74 -5.30 -0.88 -17.94
C THR A 74 -4.01 -0.09 -18.13
N ASP A 75 -3.68 0.80 -17.19
CA ASP A 75 -2.46 1.59 -17.25
C ASP A 75 -1.25 0.77 -16.78
N VAL A 76 -0.21 0.72 -17.61
CA VAL A 76 0.99 -0.07 -17.35
C VAL A 76 1.83 0.51 -16.20
N GLY A 77 1.78 1.83 -15.99
CA GLY A 77 2.46 2.49 -14.87
C GLY A 77 1.80 2.12 -13.54
N ASP A 78 0.48 2.22 -13.46
CA ASP A 78 -0.30 1.83 -12.29
C ASP A 78 -0.16 0.33 -11.99
N GLN A 79 -0.14 -0.52 -13.03
CA GLN A 79 0.09 -1.97 -12.86
C GLN A 79 1.44 -2.25 -12.18
N ARG A 80 2.52 -1.56 -12.59
CA ARG A 80 3.84 -1.73 -11.96
C ARG A 80 3.80 -1.35 -10.48
N ILE A 81 3.20 -0.21 -10.16
CA ILE A 81 3.04 0.25 -8.77
C ILE A 81 2.26 -0.78 -7.94
N GLN A 82 1.18 -1.35 -8.48
CA GLN A 82 0.39 -2.37 -7.77
C GLN A 82 1.18 -3.67 -7.56
N ILE A 83 1.95 -4.11 -8.55
CA ILE A 83 2.83 -5.28 -8.43
C ILE A 83 3.88 -5.05 -7.32
N ASP A 84 4.55 -3.90 -7.33
CA ASP A 84 5.57 -3.57 -6.33
C ASP A 84 4.96 -3.54 -4.92
N LYS A 85 3.78 -2.92 -4.75
CA LYS A 85 3.04 -2.92 -3.50
C LYS A 85 2.68 -4.33 -3.03
N PHE A 86 2.21 -5.18 -3.94
CA PHE A 86 1.84 -6.56 -3.62
C PHE A 86 3.04 -7.36 -3.10
N PHE A 87 4.18 -7.30 -3.79
CA PHE A 87 5.39 -8.01 -3.38
C PHE A 87 6.01 -7.45 -2.10
N MET A 88 5.90 -6.13 -1.87
CA MET A 88 6.27 -5.53 -0.58
C MET A 88 5.45 -6.14 0.57
N VAL A 89 4.13 -6.24 0.42
CA VAL A 89 3.25 -6.86 1.43
C VAL A 89 3.54 -8.35 1.63
N LEU A 90 3.80 -9.10 0.57
CA LEU A 90 4.20 -10.51 0.69
C LEU A 90 5.53 -10.66 1.43
N THR A 91 6.48 -9.76 1.18
CA THR A 91 7.75 -9.72 1.91
C THR A 91 7.50 -9.54 3.39
N LEU A 92 6.64 -8.58 3.78
CA LEU A 92 6.25 -8.37 5.17
C LEU A 92 5.62 -9.64 5.77
N ILE A 93 4.66 -10.26 5.11
CA ILE A 93 4.00 -11.49 5.61
C ILE A 93 5.02 -12.63 5.82
N GLY A 94 6.04 -12.72 4.96
CA GLY A 94 7.10 -13.72 5.05
C GLY A 94 8.21 -13.40 6.06
N LEU A 95 8.23 -12.20 6.65
CA LEU A 95 9.20 -11.87 7.70
C LEU A 95 8.95 -12.74 8.93
N ARG A 96 10.03 -12.99 9.68
CA ARG A 96 9.93 -13.72 10.93
C ARG A 96 9.15 -12.89 11.97
N PRO A 97 8.33 -13.53 12.82
CA PRO A 97 7.55 -12.83 13.86
C PRO A 97 8.39 -12.03 14.86
N ASP A 98 9.69 -12.31 15.01
CA ASP A 98 10.61 -11.54 15.86
C ASP A 98 10.91 -10.13 15.31
N LEU A 99 10.49 -9.84 14.07
CA LEU A 99 10.58 -8.53 13.42
C LEU A 99 9.26 -7.74 13.48
N GLU A 100 8.36 -8.05 14.42
CA GLU A 100 7.04 -7.40 14.58
C GLU A 100 7.13 -5.86 14.61
N THR A 101 8.20 -5.31 15.19
CA THR A 101 8.48 -3.85 15.18
C THR A 101 8.63 -3.26 13.77
N ILE A 102 9.11 -4.03 12.80
CA ILE A 102 9.21 -3.63 11.38
C ILE A 102 7.82 -3.64 10.73
N HIS A 103 6.95 -4.58 11.11
CA HIS A 103 5.55 -4.59 10.66
C HIS A 103 4.83 -3.34 11.16
N ASP A 104 4.92 -3.04 12.46
CA ASP A 104 4.28 -1.87 13.06
C ASP A 104 4.86 -0.54 12.56
N GLN A 105 6.16 -0.50 12.22
CA GLN A 105 6.73 0.68 11.60
C GLN A 105 6.27 0.85 10.15
N ILE A 106 6.25 -0.19 9.34
CA ILE A 106 5.84 -0.05 7.92
C ILE A 106 4.32 0.14 7.80
N LEU A 107 3.55 -0.46 8.71
CA LEU A 107 2.10 -0.32 8.75
C LEU A 107 1.64 0.90 9.56
N GLY A 108 2.41 1.36 10.55
CA GLY A 108 1.98 2.39 11.51
C GLY A 108 2.83 3.67 11.53
N SER A 109 4.02 3.71 10.92
CA SER A 109 4.87 4.90 10.92
C SER A 109 4.68 5.77 9.68
N SER A 110 4.58 7.08 9.93
CA SER A 110 4.58 8.20 8.97
C SER A 110 5.88 8.33 8.16
N SER A 111 6.85 7.42 8.28
CA SER A 111 8.20 7.61 7.72
C SER A 111 8.85 6.27 7.38
N VAL A 112 8.74 5.87 6.12
CA VAL A 112 9.60 4.82 5.56
C VAL A 112 11.04 5.36 5.48
N PRO A 113 12.05 4.70 6.06
CA PRO A 113 13.43 5.05 5.76
C PRO A 113 13.74 4.56 4.34
N ILE A 114 13.88 5.49 3.41
CA ILE A 114 14.41 5.19 2.08
C ILE A 114 15.88 4.85 2.26
N LEU A 115 16.24 3.58 2.00
CA LEU A 115 17.62 3.15 1.88
C LEU A 115 18.19 3.77 0.60
N GLY A 116 19.16 4.68 0.79
CA GLY A 116 19.99 5.25 -0.27
C GLY A 116 21.09 4.31 -0.74
#